data_AF-A0A9D6QQ16-F1
#
_entry.id   AF-A0A9D6QQ16-F1
#
_cell.length_a   1.000
_cell.length_b   1.000
_cell.length_c   1.000
_cell.angle_alpha   90.00
_cell.angle_beta   90.00
_cell.angle_gamma   90.00
#
_symmetry.space_group_name_H-M   'P 1'
#
loop_
_entity.id
_entity.type
_entity.pdbx_description
1 polymer ?
#
loop_
_entity_poly.entity_id
_entity_poly.type
_entity_poly.pdbx_seq_one_letter_code
_entity_poly.pdbx_strand_id
1 'polypeptide(L)'
;MPHDGEFKIIWIDGRRYRVVPVEGDDVDQNEPELVGRVSGAAESLAPKSLGRQILEFRIKHGLEQKDFAALATLTQPQVSWYENDKRKPRAGNLLKIYELLKKDRIEK
;
A
#
# COMPACT_ATOMS: atom_id res chain seq x y z
N MET A 1 6.14 15.13 -28.41
CA MET A 1 7.24 14.24 -27.99
C MET A 1 6.86 13.73 -26.61
N PRO A 2 6.65 12.43 -26.37
CA PRO A 2 6.29 12.00 -25.03
C PRO A 2 7.56 11.93 -24.18
N HIS A 3 7.46 12.51 -23.00
CA HIS A 3 8.53 12.63 -22.02
C HIS A 3 9.00 11.25 -21.55
N ASP A 4 10.28 10.95 -21.77
CA ASP A 4 11.01 9.82 -21.16
C ASP A 4 11.18 10.07 -19.65
N GLY A 5 10.08 10.00 -18.89
CA GLY A 5 10.14 9.96 -17.43
C GLY A 5 10.71 8.61 -17.00
N GLU A 6 11.83 8.60 -16.28
CA GLU A 6 12.42 7.39 -15.69
C GLU A 6 11.36 6.65 -14.86
N PHE A 7 10.93 5.47 -15.31
CA PHE A 7 10.01 4.64 -14.55
C PHE A 7 10.77 3.49 -13.90
N LYS A 8 10.44 3.19 -12.64
CA LYS A 8 10.99 2.04 -11.93
C LYS A 8 10.03 0.86 -12.08
N ILE A 9 10.55 -0.30 -12.51
CA ILE A 9 9.80 -1.56 -12.47
C ILE A 9 10.05 -2.22 -11.11
N ILE A 10 8.97 -2.58 -10.42
CA ILE A 10 9.03 -3.34 -9.17
C ILE A 10 8.25 -4.65 -9.29
N TRP A 11 8.71 -5.67 -8.59
CA TRP A 11 8.07 -6.99 -8.53
C TRP A 11 7.37 -7.14 -7.18
N ILE A 12 6.07 -7.40 -7.19
CA ILE A 12 5.28 -7.62 -5.97
C ILE A 12 4.36 -8.82 -6.22
N ASP A 13 4.44 -9.84 -5.36
CA ASP A 13 3.60 -11.04 -5.38
C ASP A 13 3.55 -11.72 -6.77
N GLY A 14 4.71 -11.80 -7.44
CA GLY A 14 4.85 -12.40 -8.76
C GLY A 14 4.29 -11.55 -9.92
N ARG A 15 3.87 -10.31 -9.66
CA ARG A 15 3.38 -9.36 -10.67
C ARG A 15 4.35 -8.19 -10.84
N ARG A 16 4.47 -7.70 -12.07
CA ARG A 16 5.29 -6.54 -12.43
C ARG A 16 4.46 -5.26 -12.37
N TYR A 17 4.94 -4.25 -11.65
CA TYR A 17 4.33 -2.92 -11.56
C TYR A 17 5.28 -1.86 -12.11
N ARG A 18 4.72 -0.90 -12.85
CA ARG A 18 5.43 0.29 -13.36
C ARG A 18 5.14 1.47 -12.44
N VAL A 19 6.16 1.99 -11.78
CA VAL A 19 6.08 3.20 -10.95
C VAL A 19 6.61 4.36 -11.77
N VAL A 20 5.79 5.39 -11.97
CA VAL A 20 6.17 6.61 -12.69
C VAL A 20 6.27 7.74 -11.66
N PRO A 21 7.42 8.44 -11.53
CA PRO A 21 7.52 9.63 -10.71
C PRO A 21 6.69 10.74 -11.37
N VAL A 22 5.71 11.25 -10.65
CA VAL A 22 4.92 12.42 -11.08
C VAL A 22 5.67 13.67 -10.62
N GLU A 23 6.39 14.32 -11.55
CA GLU A 23 6.94 15.66 -11.35
C GLU A 23 5.96 16.71 -11.90
N GLY A 24 5.61 17.71 -11.09
CA GLY A 24 4.91 18.92 -11.54
C GLY A 24 3.88 19.47 -10.56
N ASP A 25 4.09 20.73 -10.15
CA ASP A 25 3.35 21.60 -9.20
C ASP A 25 1.83 21.82 -9.41
N ASP A 26 1.13 21.01 -10.20
CA ASP A 26 -0.33 21.08 -10.38
C ASP A 26 -1.03 19.77 -10.01
N VAL A 27 -0.77 19.29 -8.78
CA VAL A 27 -1.39 18.07 -8.24
C VAL A 27 -2.59 18.42 -7.38
N ASP A 28 -3.79 18.42 -7.98
CA ASP A 28 -4.99 18.05 -7.23
C ASP A 28 -4.77 16.61 -6.72
N GLN A 29 -4.77 16.42 -5.40
CA GLN A 29 -4.17 15.29 -4.69
C GLN A 29 -4.89 13.92 -4.85
N ASN A 30 -5.17 13.47 -6.07
CA ASN A 30 -5.69 12.12 -6.29
C ASN A 30 -4.65 11.19 -6.94
N GLU A 31 -4.02 10.42 -6.05
CA GLU A 31 -3.53 9.03 -6.14
C GLU A 31 -3.01 8.48 -7.49
N PRO A 32 -1.85 7.79 -7.51
CA PRO A 32 -1.38 7.11 -8.72
C PRO A 32 -2.37 6.00 -9.14
N GLU A 33 -3.04 6.19 -10.28
CA GLU A 33 -4.02 5.21 -10.78
C GLU A 33 -3.33 3.88 -11.14
N LEU A 34 -3.59 2.85 -10.33
CA LEU A 34 -3.48 1.47 -10.76
C LEU A 34 -4.54 1.24 -11.85
N VAL A 35 -4.10 1.10 -13.11
CA VAL A 35 -4.98 0.78 -14.25
C VAL A 35 -5.48 -0.66 -14.12
N GLY A 36 -6.51 -0.83 -13.30
CA GLY A 36 -7.31 -2.03 -13.14
C GLY A 36 -8.76 -1.60 -12.99
N ARG A 37 -9.59 -2.02 -13.94
CA ARG A 37 -11.01 -1.68 -14.04
C ARG A 37 -11.74 -2.06 -12.74
N VAL A 38 -12.01 -1.09 -11.87
CA VAL A 38 -12.99 -1.23 -10.78
C VAL A 38 -14.00 -0.10 -10.85
N SER A 39 -15.24 -0.52 -10.92
CA SER A 39 -16.46 0.26 -11.09
C SER A 39 -16.69 1.23 -9.93
N GLY A 40 -16.62 2.53 -10.23
CA GLY A 40 -17.62 3.54 -9.86
C GLY A 40 -18.07 3.66 -8.39
N ALA A 41 -17.55 4.70 -7.74
CA ALA A 41 -18.31 5.69 -6.96
C ALA A 41 -18.92 5.32 -5.59
N ALA A 42 -18.83 4.09 -5.08
CA ALA A 42 -19.36 3.73 -3.75
C ALA A 42 -18.30 3.57 -2.63
N GLU A 43 -17.00 3.65 -2.94
CA GLU A 43 -15.92 3.23 -2.04
C GLU A 43 -15.37 4.33 -1.11
N SER A 44 -15.83 5.59 -1.23
CA SER A 44 -15.19 6.75 -0.57
C SER A 44 -15.68 7.11 0.85
N LEU A 45 -16.66 6.39 1.42
CA LEU A 45 -17.24 6.73 2.74
C LEU A 45 -17.09 5.65 3.82
N ALA A 46 -16.65 4.44 3.47
CA ALA A 46 -16.39 3.41 4.47
C ALA A 46 -14.96 3.56 5.02
N PRO A 47 -14.75 3.50 6.35
CA PRO A 47 -13.39 3.47 6.89
C PRO A 47 -12.66 2.25 6.34
N LYS A 48 -11.54 2.49 5.62
CA LYS A 48 -10.71 1.42 5.04
C LYS A 48 -10.36 0.40 6.11
N SER A 49 -10.56 -0.90 5.83
CA SER A 49 -10.16 -1.96 6.77
C SER A 49 -8.66 -1.89 7.03
N LEU A 50 -8.22 -2.40 8.19
CA LEU A 50 -6.79 -2.47 8.50
C LEU A 50 -6.04 -3.29 7.44
N GLY A 51 -6.64 -4.37 6.95
CA GLY A 51 -6.08 -5.19 5.88
C GLY A 51 -5.81 -4.38 4.61
N ARG A 52 -6.77 -3.54 4.21
CA ARG A 52 -6.61 -2.66 3.06
C ARG A 52 -5.50 -1.63 3.26
N GLN A 53 -5.39 -1.05 4.44
CA GLN A 53 -4.33 -0.09 4.77
C GLN A 53 -2.93 -0.72 4.70
N ILE A 54 -2.78 -1.96 5.19
CA ILE A 54 -1.52 -2.71 5.09
C ILE A 54 -1.14 -2.95 3.62
N LEU A 55 -2.11 -3.38 2.81
CA LEU A 55 -1.89 -3.68 1.39
C LEU A 55 -1.48 -2.42 0.61
N GLU A 56 -2.19 -1.31 0.80
CA GLU A 56 -1.89 -0.04 0.12
C GLU A 56 -0.50 0.47 0.50
N PHE A 57 -0.14 0.43 1.79
CA PHE A 57 1.20 0.79 2.25
C PHE A 57 2.27 -0.10 1.57
N ARG A 58 2.06 -1.42 1.55
CA ARG A 58 3.00 -2.36 0.90
C ARG A 58 3.22 -2.05 -0.57
N ILE A 59 2.14 -1.81 -1.32
CA ILE A 59 2.21 -1.51 -2.76
C ILE A 59 2.90 -0.17 -3.00
N LYS A 60 2.52 0.86 -2.24
CA LYS A 60 3.12 2.20 -2.32
C LYS A 60 4.64 2.16 -2.13
N HIS A 61 5.11 1.32 -1.19
CA HIS A 61 6.53 1.17 -0.86
C HIS A 61 7.24 0.03 -1.60
N GLY A 62 6.55 -0.68 -2.49
CA GLY A 62 7.11 -1.80 -3.25
C GLY A 62 7.61 -2.98 -2.41
N LEU A 63 6.98 -3.21 -1.27
CA LEU A 63 7.34 -4.28 -0.33
C LEU A 63 6.66 -5.60 -0.74
N GLU A 64 7.27 -6.75 -0.43
CA GLU A 64 6.59 -8.05 -0.39
C GLU A 64 6.03 -8.35 1.02
N GLN A 65 5.10 -9.32 1.15
CA GLN A 65 4.41 -9.55 2.42
C GLN A 65 5.40 -9.88 3.55
N LYS A 66 6.48 -10.58 3.19
CA LYS A 66 7.59 -10.93 4.08
C LYS A 66 8.37 -9.69 4.56
N ASP A 67 8.52 -8.67 3.71
CA ASP A 67 9.29 -7.47 4.04
C ASP A 67 8.50 -6.58 5.00
N PHE A 68 7.21 -6.40 4.73
CA PHE A 68 6.31 -5.75 5.68
C PHE A 68 6.23 -6.51 7.01
N ALA A 69 6.15 -7.85 6.95
CA ALA A 69 6.14 -8.69 8.15
C ALA A 69 7.41 -8.47 8.99
N ALA A 70 8.58 -8.42 8.35
CA ALA A 70 9.85 -8.15 9.02
C ALA A 70 9.86 -6.77 9.69
N LEU A 71 9.45 -5.73 8.98
CA LEU A 71 9.34 -4.36 9.53
C LEU A 71 8.38 -4.30 10.72
N ALA A 72 7.24 -5.00 10.62
CA ALA A 72 6.21 -5.02 11.66
C ALA A 72 6.52 -6.00 12.79
N THR A 73 7.63 -6.75 12.73
CA THR A 73 7.93 -7.86 13.67
C THR A 73 6.74 -8.84 13.78
N LEU A 74 6.22 -9.25 12.63
CA LEU A 74 5.13 -10.20 12.41
C LEU A 74 5.62 -11.34 11.51
N THR A 75 4.80 -12.38 11.37
CA THR A 75 5.05 -13.42 10.37
C THR A 75 4.31 -13.11 9.06
N GLN A 76 4.86 -13.54 7.92
CA GLN A 76 4.20 -13.38 6.62
C GLN A 76 2.76 -13.95 6.59
N PRO A 77 2.47 -15.14 7.18
CA PRO A 77 1.09 -15.62 7.27
C PRO A 77 0.17 -14.70 8.07
N GLN A 78 0.66 -14.04 9.12
CA GLN A 78 -0.13 -13.07 9.88
C GLN A 78 -0.50 -11.87 9.01
N VAL A 79 0.46 -11.32 8.27
CA VAL A 79 0.22 -10.22 7.32
C VAL A 79 -0.82 -10.63 6.29
N SER A 80 -0.67 -11.81 5.67
CA SER A 80 -1.66 -12.34 4.72
C SER A 80 -3.06 -12.48 5.34
N TRP A 81 -3.18 -12.98 6.58
CA TRP A 81 -4.47 -13.07 7.25
C TRP A 81 -5.09 -11.70 7.53
N TYR A 82 -4.28 -10.70 7.87
CA TYR A 82 -4.78 -9.35 8.14
C TYR A 82 -5.18 -8.64 6.85
N GLU A 83 -4.39 -8.72 5.78
CA GLU A 83 -4.70 -8.13 4.47
C GLU A 83 -6.00 -8.67 3.87
N ASN A 84 -6.28 -9.95 4.10
CA ASN A 84 -7.51 -10.61 3.61
C ASN A 84 -8.65 -10.57 4.63
N ASP A 85 -8.52 -9.77 5.71
CA ASP A 85 -9.49 -9.65 6.81
C ASP A 85 -9.91 -11.01 7.44
N LYS A 86 -9.09 -12.06 7.26
CA LYS A 86 -9.32 -13.42 7.80
C LYS A 86 -9.16 -13.47 9.32
N ARG A 87 -8.34 -12.59 9.89
CA ARG A 87 -8.14 -12.46 11.34
C ARG A 87 -7.97 -11.00 11.72
N LYS A 88 -8.43 -10.66 12.92
CA LYS A 88 -8.12 -9.37 13.54
C LYS A 88 -6.83 -9.48 14.35
N PRO A 89 -5.87 -8.55 14.22
CA PRO A 89 -4.68 -8.55 15.05
C PRO A 89 -5.04 -8.28 16.52
N ARG A 90 -4.28 -8.88 17.43
CA ARG A 90 -4.33 -8.53 18.86
C ARG A 90 -3.73 -7.15 19.07
N ALA A 91 -4.05 -6.50 20.19
CA ALA A 91 -3.60 -5.14 20.53
C ALA A 91 -2.09 -4.90 20.29
N GLY A 92 -1.22 -5.82 20.72
CA GLY A 92 0.22 -5.70 20.51
C GLY A 92 0.65 -5.72 19.03
N ASN A 93 -0.02 -6.51 18.19
CA ASN A 93 0.26 -6.55 16.76
C ASN A 93 -0.35 -5.35 16.04
N LEU A 94 -1.52 -4.89 16.49
CA LEU A 94 -2.17 -3.69 15.96
C LEU A 94 -1.29 -2.45 16.17
N LEU A 95 -0.67 -2.31 17.36
CA LEU A 95 0.22 -1.19 17.64
C LEU A 95 1.44 -1.18 16.71
N LYS A 96 2.08 -2.34 16.50
CA LYS A 96 3.23 -2.47 15.58
C LYS A 96 2.88 -2.06 14.15
N ILE A 97 1.71 -2.50 13.66
CA ILE A 97 1.20 -2.11 12.34
C ILE A 97 0.93 -0.60 12.31
N TYR A 98 0.26 -0.06 13.33
CA TYR A 98 -0.10 1.34 13.40
C TYR A 98 1.12 2.27 13.41
N GLU A 99 2.17 1.93 14.15
CA GLU A 99 3.43 2.70 14.17
C GLU A 99 4.07 2.80 12.78
N LEU A 100 4.04 1.73 11.98
CA LEU A 100 4.54 1.76 10.60
C LEU A 100 3.66 2.62 9.69
N LEU A 101 2.33 2.42 9.75
CA LEU A 101 1.39 3.18 8.93
C LEU A 101 1.39 4.68 9.29
N LYS A 102 1.65 5.02 10.55
CA LYS A 102 1.72 6.41 11.03
C LYS A 102 2.97 7.12 10.51
N LYS A 103 4.13 6.45 10.45
CA LYS A 103 5.37 7.04 9.92
C LYS A 103 5.16 7.56 8.48
N ASP A 104 4.46 6.80 7.64
CA ASP A 104 4.10 7.21 6.28
C ASP A 104 3.24 8.48 6.20
N ARG A 105 2.47 8.78 7.26
CA ARG A 105 1.60 9.95 7.32
C ARG A 105 2.34 11.22 7.77
N ILE A 106 3.51 11.09 8.38
CA ILE A 106 4.29 12.20 8.93
C ILE A 106 5.37 12.64 7.94
N GLU A 107 5.87 11.74 7.08
CA GLU A 107 6.87 12.05 6.05
C GLU A 107 6.26 12.65 4.76
N LYS A 108 5.11 13.32 4.86
CA LYS A 108 4.46 14.07 3.75
C LYS A 108 4.83 15.54 3.79
#